data_AF-A0A800A4N1-F1
#
_entry.id   AF-A0A800A4N1-F1
#
_cell.length_a   1.000
_cell.length_b   1.000
_cell.length_c   1.000
_cell.angle_alpha   90.00
_cell.angle_beta   90.00
_cell.angle_gamma   90.00
#
_symmetry.space_group_name_H-M   'P 1'
#
loop_
_entity.id
_entity.type
_entity.pdbx_description
1 polymer ?
#
loop_
_entity_poly.entity_id
_entity_poly.type
_entity_poly.pdbx_seq_one_letter_code
_entity_poly.pdbx_strand_id
1 'polypeptide(L)' 'RTSGGRHPVTPWGKPTKGKRTRSNKKTDRLIMRRRHAKK' A
#
# COMPACT_ATOMS: atom_id res chain seq x y z
N ARG A 1 -13.10 15.51 -19.59
CA ARG A 1 -12.07 14.76 -18.81
C ARG A 1 -12.69 13.45 -18.37
N THR A 2 -12.24 12.30 -18.87
CA THR A 2 -12.75 11.00 -18.44
C THR A 2 -11.63 10.19 -17.81
N SER A 3 -11.82 9.76 -16.56
CA SER A 3 -11.04 8.69 -15.94
C SER A 3 -11.55 7.36 -16.49
N GLY A 4 -11.09 6.94 -17.67
CA GLY A 4 -11.60 5.78 -18.41
C GLY A 4 -11.43 4.42 -17.70
N GLY A 5 -12.14 4.21 -16.59
CA GLY A 5 -12.26 2.92 -15.88
C GLY A 5 -11.02 2.43 -15.13
N ARG A 6 -9.90 3.16 -15.15
CA ARG A 6 -8.65 2.70 -14.51
C ARG A 6 -8.70 2.89 -12.99
N HIS A 7 -8.20 1.90 -12.26
CA HIS A 7 -7.92 2.03 -10.84
C HIS A 7 -6.95 3.21 -10.60
N PRO A 8 -7.13 3.99 -9.53
CA PRO A 8 -6.30 5.15 -9.28
C PRO A 8 -4.87 4.73 -8.92
N VAL A 9 -3.91 5.33 -9.61
CA VAL A 9 -2.48 5.07 -9.51
C VAL A 9 -1.72 6.39 -9.43
N THR A 10 -0.47 6.33 -9.00
CA THR A 10 0.48 7.44 -9.11
C THR A 10 0.84 7.67 -10.59
N PRO A 11 1.50 8.79 -10.93
CA PRO A 11 2.02 9.02 -12.29
C PRO A 11 2.98 7.92 -12.80
N TRP A 12 3.53 7.11 -11.88
CA TRP A 12 4.44 6.01 -12.19
C TRP A 12 3.79 4.62 -12.01
N GLY A 13 2.46 4.55 -11.94
CA GLY A 13 1.72 3.28 -11.93
C GLY A 13 1.61 2.56 -10.58
N LYS A 14 2.06 3.15 -9.47
CA LYS A 14 1.84 2.55 -8.14
C LYS A 14 0.38 2.77 -7.71
N PRO A 15 -0.37 1.73 -7.29
CA PRO A 15 -1.75 1.91 -6.83
C PRO A 15 -1.84 2.80 -5.59
N THR A 16 -2.81 3.72 -5.56
CA THR A 16 -3.00 4.65 -4.43
C THR A 16 -4.01 4.15 -3.40
N LYS A 17 -4.91 3.24 -3.79
CA LYS A 17 -5.93 2.66 -2.90
C LYS A 17 -5.48 1.28 -2.39
N GLY A 18 -5.30 1.16 -1.07
CA GLY A 18 -5.13 -0.11 -0.36
C GLY A 18 -3.76 -0.80 -0.47
N LYS A 19 -2.89 -0.39 -1.40
CA LYS A 19 -1.57 -1.02 -1.57
C LYS A 19 -0.62 -0.67 -0.42
N ARG A 20 -0.16 -1.69 0.32
CA ARG A 20 0.97 -1.54 1.25
C ARG A 20 2.27 -1.45 0.46
N THR A 21 3.04 -0.38 0.69
CA THR A 21 4.28 -0.09 -0.05
C THR A 21 5.55 -0.61 0.64
N ARG A 22 5.47 -0.97 1.93
CA ARG A 22 6.62 -1.52 2.70
C ARG A 22 6.63 -3.05 2.67
N SER A 23 7.74 -3.64 2.23
CA SER A 23 7.93 -5.10 2.11
C SER A 23 9.25 -5.63 2.70
N ASN A 24 10.05 -4.79 3.37
CA ASN A 24 11.35 -5.21 3.89
C ASN A 24 11.22 -6.20 5.07
N LYS A 25 11.59 -7.46 4.83
CA LYS A 25 11.52 -8.55 5.82
C LYS A 25 12.54 -8.40 6.97
N LYS A 26 13.67 -7.72 6.75
CA LYS A 26 14.72 -7.58 7.78
C LYS A 26 14.23 -6.78 8.98
N THR A 27 13.51 -5.68 8.73
CA THR A 27 12.99 -4.81 9.78
C THR A 27 11.64 -5.27 10.34
N ASP A 28 10.92 -6.14 9.61
CA ASP A 28 9.61 -6.63 10.03
C ASP A 28 9.65 -7.49 11.32
N ARG A 29 10.79 -8.10 11.66
CA ARG A 29 10.97 -8.91 12.88
C ARG A 29 10.87 -8.10 14.17
N LEU A 30 11.19 -6.81 14.12
CA LEU A 30 11.22 -5.93 15.28
C LEU A 30 9.87 -5.25 15.55
N ILE A 31 8.82 -5.64 14.82
CA ILE A 31 7.51 -4.98 14.89
C ILE A 31 6.62 -5.71 15.87
N MET A 32 6.42 -5.11 17.04
CA MET A 32 5.51 -5.67 18.06
C MET A 32 4.03 -5.64 17.65
N ARG A 33 3.56 -4.58 16.97
CA ARG A 33 2.15 -4.47 16.54
C ARG A 33 1.99 -3.67 15.24
N ARG A 34 1.19 -4.18 14.30
CA ARG A 34 0.79 -3.45 13.09
C ARG A 34 -0.48 -2.63 13.38
N ARG A 35 -0.66 -1.49 12.70
CA ARG A 35 -1.86 -0.63 12.84
C ARG A 35 -3.17 -1.41 12.60
N HIS A 36 -3.16 -2.35 11.67
CA HIS A 36 -4.33 -3.18 11.33
C HIS A 36 -4.40 -4.52 12.09
N ALA A 37 -3.60 -4.71 13.14
CA ALA A 37 -3.60 -5.96 13.91
C ALA A 37 -4.83 -6.10 14.83
N LYS A 38 -5.51 -4.99 15.15
CA LYS A 38 -6.79 -4.97 15.88
C LYS A 38 -7.90 -4.53 14.93
N LYS A 39 -8.35 -5.44 14.06
CA LYS A 39 -9.61 -5.30 13.35
C LYS A 39 -10.33 -6.63 13.42
#